data_AF-A0A365ZN19-F1
#
_entry.id   AF-A0A365ZN19-F1
#
_cell.length_a   1.000
_cell.length_b   1.000
_cell.length_c   1.000
_cell.angle_alpha   90.00
_cell.angle_beta   90.00
_cell.angle_gamma   90.00
#
_symmetry.space_group_name_H-M   'P 1'
#
loop_
_entity.id
_entity.type
_entity.pdbx_description
1 polymer ?
#
loop_
_entity_poly.entity_id
_entity_poly.type
_entity_poly.pdbx_seq_one_letter_code
_entity_poly.pdbx_strand_id
1 'polypeptide(L)' 'MVNKAVFLLRQVRVSRQEAVHALVVYFPGTAFEDRLRCVHEAWDIVHGDAAPVESVTSEVSDARYFAAAHERHSFND' A
#
# COMPACT_ATOMS: atom_id res chain seq x y z
N MET A 1 9.69 -11.35 1.29
CA MET A 1 9.48 -10.20 2.20
C MET A 1 8.07 -10.22 2.80
N VAL A 2 7.03 -10.33 1.98
CA VAL A 2 5.60 -10.41 2.39
C VAL A 2 5.35 -11.40 3.53
N ASN A 3 5.86 -12.63 3.46
CA ASN A 3 5.71 -13.61 4.56
C ASN A 3 6.23 -13.10 5.91
N LYS A 4 7.33 -12.33 5.92
CA LYS A 4 7.87 -11.73 7.13
C LYS A 4 6.99 -10.58 7.63
N ALA A 5 6.43 -9.79 6.73
CA ALA A 5 5.42 -8.77 7.06
C ALA A 5 4.15 -9.41 7.64
N VAL A 6 3.65 -10.51 7.07
CA VAL A 6 2.51 -11.27 7.61
C VAL A 6 2.82 -11.77 9.02
N PHE A 7 4.03 -12.29 9.27
CA PHE A 7 4.46 -12.69 10.60
C PHE A 7 4.42 -11.52 11.60
N LEU A 8 4.98 -10.37 11.22
CA LEU A 8 4.99 -9.18 12.08
C LEU A 8 3.57 -8.71 12.40
N LEU A 9 2.68 -8.67 11.41
CA LEU A 9 1.30 -8.21 11.57
C LEU A 9 0.43 -9.22 12.33
N ARG A 10 0.56 -10.54 12.07
CA ARG A 10 -0.33 -11.57 12.64
C ARG A 10 0.16 -12.14 13.96
N GLN A 11 1.46 -12.43 14.08
CA GLN A 11 2.02 -13.09 15.25
C GLN A 11 2.57 -12.09 16.27
N VAL A 12 3.30 -11.06 15.81
CA VAL A 12 3.86 -10.02 16.69
C VAL A 12 2.84 -8.90 16.96
N ARG A 13 1.80 -8.78 16.12
CA ARG A 13 0.70 -7.79 16.24
C ARG A 13 1.18 -6.33 16.27
N VAL A 14 2.26 -6.03 15.55
CA VAL A 14 2.73 -4.65 15.39
C VAL A 14 1.84 -3.88 14.44
N SER A 15 1.86 -2.55 14.53
CA SER A 15 1.14 -1.69 13.59
C SER A 15 1.71 -1.79 12.17
N ARG A 16 0.95 -1.38 11.14
CA ARG A 16 1.44 -1.33 9.75
C ARG A 16 2.72 -0.51 9.61
N GLN A 17 2.73 0.69 10.20
CA GLN A 17 3.89 1.56 10.15
C GLN A 17 5.11 0.90 10.80
N GLU A 18 4.93 0.30 11.97
CA GLU A 18 5.99 -0.41 12.67
C GLU A 18 6.50 -1.64 11.90
N ALA A 19 5.62 -2.37 11.19
CA ALA A 19 6.03 -3.46 10.30
C ALA A 19 6.93 -2.97 9.16
N VAL A 20 6.63 -1.81 8.54
CA VAL A 20 7.46 -1.22 7.48
C VAL A 20 8.86 -0.89 7.99
N HIS A 21 8.94 -0.31 9.19
CA HIS A 21 10.23 0.00 9.81
C HIS A 21 10.97 -1.28 10.22
N ALA A 22 10.30 -2.25 10.83
CA ALA A 22 10.91 -3.50 11.27
C ALA A 22 11.48 -4.33 10.10
N LEU A 23 10.89 -4.25 8.91
CA LEU A 23 11.41 -4.93 7.72
C LEU A 23 12.83 -4.50 7.32
N VAL A 24 13.29 -3.30 7.69
CA VAL A 24 14.66 -2.85 7.38
C VAL A 24 15.71 -3.72 8.08
N VAL A 25 15.39 -4.24 9.26
CA VAL A 25 16.30 -5.08 10.07
C VAL A 25 16.51 -6.44 9.39
N TYR A 26 15.47 -6.97 8.76
CA TYR A 26 15.51 -8.28 8.11
C TYR A 26 15.97 -8.20 6.65
N PHE A 27 15.76 -7.07 5.98
CA PHE A 27 16.08 -6.88 4.56
C PHE A 27 16.86 -5.56 4.35
N PRO A 28 18.11 -5.49 4.82
CA PRO A 28 18.96 -4.33 4.60
C PRO A 28 19.21 -4.16 3.09
N GLY A 29 19.03 -2.95 2.58
CA GLY A 29 19.18 -2.63 1.16
C GLY A 29 17.87 -2.63 0.35
N THR A 30 16.74 -2.99 0.95
CA THR A 30 15.43 -2.82 0.29
C THR A 30 15.03 -1.33 0.28
N ALA A 31 14.39 -0.86 -0.79
CA ALA A 31 13.80 0.47 -0.82
C ALA A 31 12.64 0.61 0.18
N PHE A 32 12.35 1.84 0.61
CA PHE A 32 11.20 2.09 1.50
C PHE A 32 9.88 1.73 0.82
N GLU A 33 9.73 2.08 -0.45
CA GLU A 33 8.53 1.81 -1.27
C GLU A 33 8.24 0.31 -1.38
N ASP A 34 9.27 -0.52 -1.58
CA ASP A 34 9.11 -1.97 -1.60
C ASP A 34 8.66 -2.55 -0.26
N ARG A 35 9.19 -2.03 0.86
CA ARG A 35 8.73 -2.42 2.20
C ARG A 35 7.28 -2.01 2.43
N LEU A 36 6.90 -0.80 2.00
CA LEU A 36 5.53 -0.29 2.09
C LEU A 36 4.57 -1.19 1.31
N ARG A 37 4.89 -1.49 0.04
CA ARG A 37 4.12 -2.40 -0.82
C ARG A 37 3.96 -3.78 -0.19
N CYS A 38 5.05 -4.36 0.32
CA CYS A 38 5.01 -5.67 0.97
C CYS A 38 4.15 -5.69 2.25
N VAL A 39 4.11 -4.58 3.01
CA VAL A 39 3.27 -4.48 4.21
C VAL A 39 1.80 -4.29 3.86
N HIS A 40 1.48 -3.56 2.78
CA HIS A 40 0.10 -3.49 2.28
C HIS A 40 -0.40 -4.86 1.83
N GLU A 41 0.37 -5.56 1.00
CA GLU A 41 0.03 -6.92 0.55
C GLU A 41 -0.13 -7.88 1.74
N ALA A 42 0.77 -7.81 2.73
CA ALA A 42 0.66 -8.62 3.94
C ALA A 42 -0.54 -8.24 4.81
N TRP A 43 -0.89 -6.95 4.86
CA TRP A 43 -2.07 -6.48 5.57
C TRP A 43 -3.34 -7.02 4.94
N ASP A 44 -3.41 -6.98 3.61
CA ASP A 44 -4.50 -7.57 2.85
C ASP A 44 -4.57 -9.08 3.08
N ILE A 45 -3.46 -9.81 3.13
CA ILE A 45 -3.47 -11.25 3.46
C ILE A 45 -3.98 -11.51 4.89
N VAL A 46 -3.61 -10.68 5.86
CA VAL A 46 -4.01 -10.85 7.27
C VAL A 46 -5.48 -10.50 7.50
N HIS A 47 -6.02 -9.55 6.75
CA HIS A 47 -7.40 -9.06 6.88
C HIS A 47 -8.32 -9.51 5.72
N GLY A 48 -7.76 -10.28 4.79
CA GLY A 48 -8.30 -10.63 3.47
C GLY A 48 -9.25 -11.81 3.45
N ASP A 49 -10.06 -11.95 4.50
CA ASP A 49 -11.45 -12.34 4.27
C ASP A 49 -12.22 -11.20 3.55
N ALA A 50 -11.63 -10.00 3.43
CA ALA A 50 -12.04 -8.95 2.51
C ALA A 50 -11.29 -9.08 1.17
N ALA A 51 -12.06 -9.15 0.07
CA ALA A 51 -11.64 -9.44 -1.30
C ALA A 51 -10.33 -8.75 -1.78
N PRO A 52 -9.60 -9.35 -2.74
CA PRO A 52 -8.38 -8.76 -3.28
C PRO A 52 -8.70 -7.40 -3.90
N VAL A 53 -8.21 -6.33 -3.30
CA VAL A 53 -8.20 -5.03 -3.94
C VAL A 53 -7.18 -5.15 -5.05
N GLU A 54 -7.66 -5.21 -6.29
CA GLU A 54 -6.82 -5.14 -7.47
C GLU A 54 -5.81 -4.01 -7.26
N SER A 55 -4.53 -4.37 -7.32
CA SER A 55 -3.46 -3.41 -7.35
C SER A 55 -3.63 -2.63 -8.64
N VAL A 56 -4.39 -1.53 -8.60
CA VAL A 56 -4.48 -0.60 -9.70
C VAL A 56 -3.06 -0.14 -9.95
N THR A 57 -2.49 -0.62 -11.06
CA THR A 57 -1.30 -0.06 -11.66
C THR A 57 -1.52 1.44 -11.72
N SER A 58 -0.73 2.16 -10.92
CA SER A 58 -0.71 3.61 -10.91
C SER A 58 -0.31 4.07 -12.31
N GLU A 59 -1.28 4.34 -13.18
CA GLU A 59 -1.11 4.96 -14.49
C GLU A 59 -0.73 6.44 -14.37
N VAL A 60 0.08 6.80 -13.38
CA VAL A 60 0.69 8.12 -13.26
C VAL A 60 1.95 8.15 -14.11
N SER A 61 1.78 7.93 -15.41
CA SER A 61 2.76 8.27 -16.45
C SER A 61 2.11 8.80 -17.72
N ASP A 62 0.83 9.15 -17.68
CA ASP A 62 0.17 9.86 -18.78
C ASP A 62 -0.15 11.30 -18.38
N ALA A 63 0.67 12.24 -18.86
CA ALA A 63 0.52 13.69 -18.64
C ALA A 63 -0.77 14.29 -19.25
N ARG A 64 -1.72 13.45 -19.70
CA ARG A 64 -2.94 13.87 -20.40
C ARG A 64 -4.19 13.94 -19.51
N TYR A 65 -4.12 13.47 -18.26
CA TYR A 65 -5.29 13.41 -17.36
C TYR A 65 -5.52 14.63 -16.47
N PHE A 66 -4.77 15.72 -16.63
CA PHE A 66 -4.97 16.94 -15.83
C PHE A 66 -6.17 17.81 -16.27
N ALA A 67 -6.79 17.57 -17.43
CA ALA A 67 -7.83 18.45 -17.95
C ALA A 67 -9.28 18.02 -17.63
N ALA A 68 -9.54 16.79 -17.21
CA ALA A 68 -10.91 16.25 -17.15
C ALA A 68 -11.59 16.32 -15.77
N ALA A 69 -10.89 16.75 -14.71
CA ALA A 69 -11.43 16.72 -13.34
C ALA A 69 -12.00 18.06 -12.83
N HIS A 70 -12.02 19.12 -13.65
CA HIS A 70 -12.45 20.46 -13.22
C HIS A 70 -13.91 20.84 -13.58
N GLU A 71 -14.72 19.93 -14.12
CA GLU A 71 -16.08 20.26 -14.59
C GLU A 71 -17.22 19.85 -13.65
N ARG A 72 -16.98 19.70 -12.34
CA ARG A 72 -18.06 19.28 -11.41
C ARG A 72 -18.22 20.09 -10.13
N HIS A 73 -17.84 21.37 -10.17
CA HIS A 73 -18.29 22.35 -9.18
C HIS A 73 -19.05 23.50 -9.87
N SER A 74 -20.21 23.18 -10.43
CA SER A 74 -21.25 24.18 -10.68
C SER A 74 -22.00 24.39 -9.35
N PHE A 75 -21.63 25.46 -8.65
CA PHE A 75 -22.39 26.06 -7.56
C PHE A 75 -23.82 26.31 -8.07
N ASN A 76 -24.83 25.81 -7.36
CA ASN A 76 -26.21 26.21 -7.58
C ASN A 76 -26.58 27.23 -6.50
N ASP A 77 -27.28 28.28 -6.97
CA ASP A 77 -27.79 29.51 -6.34
C ASP A 77 -28.21 29.43 -4.86
#